data_AF-A0A5E4D1U7-F1
#
_entry.id   AF-A0A5E4D1U7-F1
#
_cell.length_a   1.000
_cell.length_b   1.000
_cell.length_c   1.000
_cell.angle_alpha   90.00
_cell.angle_beta   90.00
_cell.angle_gamma   90.00
#
_symmetry.space_group_name_H-M   'P 1'
#
loop_
_entity.id
_entity.type
_entity.pdbx_description
1 polymer ?
#
loop_
_entity_poly.entity_id
_entity_poly.type
_entity_poly.pdbx_seq_one_letter_code
_entity_poly.pdbx_strand_id
1 'polypeptide(L)'
;MALINESHPEEFILLGFDDRPWLELPLFVILLITYPMAMMGNIAIILVSKLDPSLHSPMYFFLTNLSFLDMCYTTSIVPQMLFNLGSSKKIISYVGCAVQLFLFSTMGSTECLLLALMAVDRYVAICRPLHYTLIMNQHICILLVSIMWISGITYGVFEVTLTLQLPLCGINKLDHLFCEIPVLIKTACGEKEANEFTLSL
;
A
#
# COMPACT_ATOMS: atom_id res chain seq x y z
N MET A 1 -20.00 39.47 4.20
CA MET A 1 -19.14 38.58 5.01
C MET A 1 -19.78 37.20 4.95
N ALA A 2 -19.49 36.46 3.88
CA ALA A 2 -19.98 35.09 3.73
C ALA A 2 -18.99 34.18 4.47
N LEU A 3 -19.47 33.49 5.49
CA LEU A 3 -18.75 32.42 6.17
C LEU A 3 -18.51 31.32 5.13
N ILE A 4 -17.27 31.20 4.66
CA ILE A 4 -16.80 30.03 3.92
C ILE A 4 -16.77 28.92 4.95
N ASN A 5 -17.83 28.10 4.95
CA ASN A 5 -17.84 26.86 5.69
C ASN A 5 -16.92 25.92 4.91
N GLU A 6 -15.65 25.84 5.29
CA GLU A 6 -14.66 24.86 4.82
C GLU A 6 -15.13 23.46 5.27
N SER A 7 -16.24 22.99 4.69
CA SER A 7 -16.70 21.62 4.90
C SER A 7 -15.89 20.74 3.97
N HIS A 8 -14.82 20.13 4.49
CA HIS A 8 -14.25 18.95 3.86
C HIS A 8 -15.40 17.98 3.53
N PRO A 9 -15.52 17.50 2.29
CA PRO A 9 -16.60 16.59 1.92
C PRO A 9 -16.49 15.31 2.76
N GLU A 10 -17.55 15.00 3.51
CA GLU A 10 -17.58 13.85 4.43
C GLU A 10 -17.55 12.50 3.67
N GLU A 11 -17.96 12.50 2.40
CA GLU A 11 -18.16 11.30 1.60
C GLU A 11 -17.68 11.50 0.15
N PHE A 12 -16.90 10.54 -0.36
CA PHE A 12 -16.50 10.44 -1.76
C PHE A 12 -17.24 9.31 -2.43
N ILE A 13 -17.81 9.58 -3.61
CA ILE A 13 -18.46 8.58 -4.43
C ILE A 13 -17.40 7.96 -5.37
N LEU A 14 -17.19 6.66 -5.25
CA LEU A 14 -16.37 5.87 -6.17
C LEU A 14 -17.20 5.59 -7.43
N LEU A 15 -16.99 6.39 -8.49
CA LEU A 15 -17.69 6.26 -9.77
C LEU A 15 -17.05 5.25 -10.73
N GLY A 16 -15.97 4.58 -10.34
CA GLY A 16 -15.11 3.79 -11.24
C GLY A 16 -15.75 2.63 -12.02
N PHE A 17 -17.05 2.34 -11.85
CA PHE A 17 -17.78 1.36 -12.69
C PHE A 17 -19.12 1.84 -13.24
N ASP A 18 -19.51 3.10 -13.06
CA ASP A 18 -20.82 3.57 -13.54
C ASP A 18 -20.95 3.41 -15.07
N ASP A 19 -19.82 3.42 -15.80
CA ASP A 19 -19.75 3.19 -17.25
C ASP A 19 -19.60 1.71 -17.68
N ARG A 20 -19.29 0.76 -16.77
CA ARG A 20 -18.85 -0.61 -17.11
C ARG A 20 -19.37 -1.70 -16.12
N PRO A 21 -20.69 -1.86 -15.93
CA PRO A 21 -21.26 -2.78 -14.94
C PRO A 21 -20.92 -4.26 -15.18
N TRP A 22 -20.55 -4.64 -16.41
CA TRP A 22 -20.14 -6.01 -16.73
C TRP A 22 -18.79 -6.43 -16.13
N LEU A 23 -17.96 -5.49 -15.68
CA LEU A 23 -16.64 -5.78 -15.11
C LEU A 23 -16.69 -6.06 -13.60
N GLU A 24 -17.75 -5.62 -12.92
CA GLU A 24 -17.91 -5.74 -11.47
C GLU A 24 -18.01 -7.19 -11.02
N LEU A 25 -18.84 -8.00 -11.69
CA LEU A 25 -19.07 -9.39 -11.34
C LEU A 25 -17.81 -10.27 -11.55
N PRO A 26 -17.08 -10.18 -12.68
CA PRO A 26 -15.79 -10.87 -12.83
C PRO A 26 -14.77 -10.47 -11.76
N LEU A 27 -14.63 -9.17 -11.46
CA LEU A 27 -13.69 -8.71 -10.45
C LEU A 27 -14.05 -9.20 -9.04
N PHE A 28 -15.33 -9.16 -8.69
CA PHE A 28 -15.82 -9.70 -7.43
C PHE A 28 -15.45 -11.18 -7.28
N VAL A 29 -15.70 -12.00 -8.32
CA VAL A 29 -15.37 -13.43 -8.31
C VAL A 29 -13.85 -13.65 -8.24
N ILE A 30 -13.06 -12.91 -9.00
CA ILE A 30 -11.60 -13.01 -8.98
C ILE A 30 -11.08 -12.69 -7.58
N LEU A 31 -11.48 -11.56 -6.99
CA LEU A 31 -11.04 -11.14 -5.65
C LEU A 31 -11.47 -12.12 -4.57
N LEU A 32 -12.67 -12.68 -4.68
CA LEU A 32 -13.19 -13.67 -3.72
C LEU A 32 -12.34 -14.96 -3.71
N ILE A 33 -11.77 -15.34 -4.85
CA ILE A 33 -10.92 -16.54 -4.98
C ILE A 33 -9.46 -16.22 -4.65
N THR A 34 -8.92 -15.10 -5.16
CA THR A 34 -7.51 -14.76 -4.99
C THR A 34 -7.19 -14.34 -3.56
N TYR A 35 -8.13 -13.68 -2.85
CA TYR A 35 -7.93 -13.28 -1.46
C TYR A 35 -7.57 -14.43 -0.52
N PRO A 36 -8.39 -15.49 -0.36
CA PRO A 36 -8.07 -16.60 0.52
C PRO A 36 -6.82 -17.35 0.04
N MET A 37 -6.62 -17.47 -1.28
CA MET A 37 -5.42 -18.13 -1.82
C MET A 37 -4.13 -17.38 -1.46
N ALA A 38 -4.12 -16.05 -1.59
CA ALA A 38 -3.00 -15.19 -1.20
C ALA A 38 -2.75 -15.25 0.32
N MET A 39 -3.81 -15.21 1.13
CA MET A 39 -3.70 -15.33 2.58
C MET A 39 -3.12 -16.70 2.98
N MET A 40 -3.63 -17.79 2.39
CA MET A 40 -3.11 -19.13 2.64
C MET A 40 -1.64 -19.27 2.24
N GLY A 41 -1.25 -18.73 1.08
CA GLY A 41 0.13 -18.75 0.60
C GLY A 41 1.08 -18.04 1.57
N ASN A 42 0.74 -16.81 1.96
CA ASN A 42 1.56 -16.02 2.89
C ASN A 42 1.63 -16.65 4.29
N ILE A 43 0.53 -17.19 4.81
CA ILE A 43 0.53 -17.93 6.08
C ILE A 43 1.44 -19.16 5.98
N ALA A 44 1.37 -19.90 4.88
CA ALA A 44 2.23 -21.07 4.68
C ALA A 44 3.71 -20.69 4.67
N ILE A 45 4.10 -19.60 4.01
CA ILE A 45 5.50 -19.11 4.00
C ILE A 45 5.95 -18.77 5.41
N ILE A 46 5.12 -18.06 6.19
CA ILE A 46 5.42 -17.73 7.59
C ILE A 46 5.59 -18.99 8.44
N LEU A 47 4.67 -19.95 8.32
CA LEU A 47 4.71 -21.21 9.07
C LEU A 47 5.95 -22.04 8.72
N VAL A 48 6.23 -22.24 7.43
CA VAL A 48 7.41 -23.01 6.98
C VAL A 48 8.70 -22.35 7.44
N SER A 49 8.80 -21.02 7.35
CA SER A 49 9.98 -20.26 7.80
C SER A 49 10.22 -20.36 9.31
N LYS A 50 9.16 -20.55 10.12
CA LYS A 50 9.25 -20.68 11.58
C LYS A 50 9.48 -22.11 12.06
N LEU A 51 8.85 -23.08 11.40
CA LEU A 51 8.86 -24.48 11.81
C LEU A 51 10.11 -25.23 11.36
N ASP A 52 10.74 -24.80 10.26
CA ASP A 52 11.92 -25.47 9.72
C ASP A 52 13.23 -24.79 10.23
N PRO A 53 13.97 -25.43 11.16
CA PRO A 53 15.25 -24.92 11.63
C PRO A 53 16.32 -24.86 10.53
N SER A 54 16.21 -25.67 9.46
CA SER A 54 17.15 -25.64 8.33
C SER A 54 16.99 -24.40 7.45
N LEU A 55 15.86 -23.70 7.56
CA LEU A 55 15.53 -22.48 6.83
C LEU A 55 15.80 -21.20 7.64
N HIS A 56 16.49 -21.26 8.79
CA HIS A 56 16.83 -20.09 9.62
C HIS A 56 17.92 -19.17 9.01
N SER A 57 17.86 -18.92 7.70
CA SER A 57 18.67 -17.95 6.99
C SER A 57 18.06 -16.54 7.06
N PRO A 58 18.88 -15.47 7.03
CA PRO A 58 18.42 -14.08 6.89
C PRO A 58 17.36 -13.87 5.81
N MET A 59 17.44 -14.60 4.68
CA MET A 59 16.45 -14.51 3.61
C MET A 59 15.03 -14.91 4.06
N TYR A 60 14.88 -15.97 4.85
CA TYR A 60 13.56 -16.42 5.34
C TYR A 60 12.99 -15.47 6.39
N PHE A 61 13.86 -14.78 7.13
CA PHE A 61 13.44 -13.67 8.00
C PHE A 61 12.85 -12.51 7.17
N PHE A 62 13.49 -12.12 6.07
CA PHE A 62 12.94 -11.11 5.16
C PHE A 62 11.64 -11.58 4.48
N LEU A 63 11.58 -12.84 4.01
CA LEU A 63 10.36 -13.43 3.44
C LEU A 63 9.19 -13.46 4.43
N THR A 64 9.45 -13.72 5.71
CA THR A 64 8.41 -13.68 6.75
C THR A 64 7.84 -12.26 6.90
N ASN A 65 8.70 -11.23 6.86
CA ASN A 65 8.25 -9.83 6.91
C ASN A 65 7.49 -9.43 5.64
N LEU A 66 7.96 -9.85 4.47
CA LEU A 66 7.29 -9.63 3.19
C LEU A 66 5.90 -10.28 3.17
N SER A 67 5.80 -11.54 3.61
CA SER A 67 4.52 -12.26 3.68
C SER A 67 3.54 -11.57 4.66
N PHE A 68 4.05 -11.04 5.77
CA PHE A 68 3.23 -10.27 6.71
C PHE A 68 2.74 -8.96 6.11
N LEU A 69 3.60 -8.25 5.37
CA LEU A 69 3.21 -7.05 4.62
C LEU A 69 2.13 -7.35 3.59
N ASP A 70 2.30 -8.40 2.78
CA ASP A 70 1.32 -8.80 1.77
C ASP A 70 -0.03 -9.13 2.40
N MET A 71 -0.04 -9.82 3.54
CA MET A 71 -1.28 -10.10 4.29
C MET A 71 -1.96 -8.81 4.77
N CYS A 72 -1.19 -7.89 5.35
CA CYS A 72 -1.71 -6.59 5.82
C CYS A 72 -2.26 -5.75 4.67
N TYR A 73 -1.52 -5.68 3.56
CA TYR A 73 -1.89 -4.94 2.36
C TYR A 73 -3.17 -5.51 1.73
N THR A 74 -3.20 -6.82 1.49
CA THR A 74 -4.35 -7.51 0.89
C THR A 74 -5.58 -7.40 1.77
N THR A 75 -5.44 -7.56 3.09
CA THR A 75 -6.57 -7.46 4.04
C THR A 75 -7.09 -6.04 4.19
N SER A 76 -6.28 -5.02 3.96
CA SER A 76 -6.73 -3.63 4.04
C SER A 76 -7.52 -3.20 2.80
N ILE A 77 -7.15 -3.74 1.63
CA ILE A 77 -7.72 -3.33 0.34
C ILE A 77 -8.87 -4.23 -0.09
N VAL A 78 -8.66 -5.55 -0.11
CA VAL A 78 -9.56 -6.50 -0.78
C VAL A 78 -10.93 -6.61 -0.10
N PRO A 79 -11.06 -6.67 1.24
CA PRO A 79 -12.37 -6.68 1.90
C PRO A 79 -13.19 -5.41 1.62
N GLN A 80 -12.53 -4.25 1.60
CA GLN A 80 -13.18 -2.98 1.31
C GLN A 80 -13.64 -2.92 -0.16
N MET A 81 -12.82 -3.43 -1.08
CA MET A 81 -13.17 -3.56 -2.50
C MET A 81 -14.33 -4.53 -2.73
N LEU A 82 -14.33 -5.69 -2.06
CA LEU A 82 -15.42 -6.67 -2.11
C LEU A 82 -16.73 -6.09 -1.56
N PHE A 83 -16.67 -5.34 -0.46
CA PHE A 83 -17.84 -4.65 0.11
C PHE A 83 -18.38 -3.59 -0.86
N ASN A 84 -17.51 -2.79 -1.47
CA ASN A 84 -17.91 -1.78 -2.44
C ASN A 84 -18.48 -2.37 -3.73
N LEU A 85 -17.94 -3.50 -4.22
CA LEU A 85 -18.47 -4.20 -5.40
C LEU A 85 -19.79 -4.92 -5.12
N GLY A 86 -20.01 -5.41 -3.88
CA GLY A 86 -21.24 -6.11 -3.49
C GLY A 86 -22.39 -5.18 -3.05
N SER A 87 -22.11 -3.89 -2.84
CA SER A 87 -23.09 -2.90 -2.37
C SER A 87 -23.52 -1.95 -3.50
N SER A 88 -24.82 -1.61 -3.55
CA SER A 88 -25.33 -0.62 -4.52
C SER A 88 -24.87 0.83 -4.23
N LYS A 89 -24.26 1.10 -3.07
CA LYS A 89 -23.69 2.41 -2.72
C LYS A 89 -22.17 2.29 -2.59
N LYS A 90 -21.45 2.77 -3.60
CA LYS A 90 -19.98 2.80 -3.68
C LYS A 90 -19.46 4.10 -3.08
N ILE A 91 -19.55 4.23 -1.76
CA ILE A 91 -19.15 5.44 -1.04
C ILE A 91 -17.97 5.10 -0.14
N ILE A 92 -16.86 5.80 -0.33
CA ILE A 92 -15.73 5.79 0.60
C ILE A 92 -15.73 7.11 1.37
N SER A 93 -15.57 7.04 2.70
CA SER A 93 -15.40 8.27 3.47
C SER A 93 -14.03 8.89 3.17
N TYR A 94 -13.89 10.20 3.37
CA TYR A 94 -12.59 10.87 3.27
C TYR A 94 -11.51 10.20 4.12
N VAL A 95 -11.88 9.82 5.36
CA VAL A 95 -11.01 9.09 6.28
C VAL A 95 -10.64 7.72 5.71
N GLY A 96 -11.58 7.01 5.08
CA GLY A 96 -11.31 5.74 4.42
C GLY A 96 -10.32 5.88 3.25
N CYS A 97 -10.45 6.95 2.46
CA CYS A 97 -9.52 7.30 1.37
C CYS A 97 -8.11 7.57 1.91
N ALA A 98 -8.02 8.41 2.95
CA ALA A 98 -6.75 8.76 3.60
C ALA A 98 -6.05 7.53 4.22
N VAL A 99 -6.81 6.65 4.86
CA VAL A 99 -6.29 5.40 5.44
C VAL A 99 -5.83 4.44 4.34
N GLN A 100 -6.58 4.29 3.24
CA GLN A 100 -6.18 3.46 2.11
C GLN A 100 -4.88 3.97 1.47
N LEU A 101 -4.79 5.29 1.24
CA LEU A 101 -3.58 5.91 0.69
C LEU A 101 -2.39 5.69 1.63
N PHE A 102 -2.55 5.99 2.93
CA PHE A 102 -1.53 5.74 3.94
C PHE A 102 -0.99 4.31 3.89
N LEU A 103 -1.90 3.33 3.91
CA LEU A 103 -1.55 1.91 3.90
C LEU A 103 -0.89 1.51 2.59
N PHE A 104 -1.40 1.97 1.45
CA PHE A 104 -0.82 1.67 0.15
C PHE A 104 0.63 2.14 0.05
N SER A 105 0.86 3.40 0.41
CA SER A 105 2.16 4.06 0.32
C SER A 105 3.18 3.49 1.31
N THR A 106 2.77 3.28 2.57
CA THR A 106 3.65 2.68 3.58
C THR A 106 4.01 1.24 3.22
N MET A 107 3.04 0.42 2.82
CA MET A 107 3.29 -0.98 2.48
C MET A 107 4.12 -1.11 1.21
N GLY A 108 3.79 -0.37 0.15
CA GLY A 108 4.53 -0.41 -1.12
C GLY A 108 5.98 0.09 -0.98
N SER A 109 6.20 1.16 -0.23
CA SER A 109 7.55 1.64 0.11
C SER A 109 8.35 0.57 0.86
N THR A 110 7.75 -0.05 1.88
CA THR A 110 8.40 -1.08 2.69
C THR A 110 8.69 -2.35 1.88
N GLU A 111 7.79 -2.73 0.98
CA GLU A 111 7.96 -3.87 0.06
C GLU A 111 9.16 -3.66 -0.86
N CYS A 112 9.24 -2.50 -1.53
CA CYS A 112 10.35 -2.17 -2.42
C CYS A 112 11.70 -2.22 -1.70
N LEU A 113 11.74 -1.67 -0.49
CA LEU A 113 12.91 -1.67 0.38
C LEU A 113 13.31 -3.09 0.83
N LEU A 114 12.35 -3.94 1.19
CA LEU A 114 12.61 -5.33 1.55
C LEU A 114 13.12 -6.16 0.36
N LEU A 115 12.54 -5.98 -0.83
CA LEU A 115 13.01 -6.64 -2.04
C LEU A 115 14.45 -6.23 -2.36
N ALA A 116 14.79 -4.95 -2.19
CA ALA A 116 16.17 -4.47 -2.33
C ALA A 116 17.11 -5.12 -1.31
N LEU A 117 16.71 -5.23 -0.04
CA LEU A 117 17.51 -5.92 0.99
C LEU A 117 17.69 -7.41 0.69
N MET A 118 16.67 -8.08 0.18
CA MET A 118 16.77 -9.48 -0.25
C MET A 118 17.74 -9.64 -1.44
N ALA A 119 17.75 -8.69 -2.37
CA ALA A 119 18.72 -8.67 -3.46
C ALA A 119 20.15 -8.44 -2.94
N VAL A 120 20.32 -7.53 -1.97
CA VAL A 120 21.61 -7.28 -1.31
C VAL A 120 22.09 -8.50 -0.53
N ASP A 121 21.21 -9.17 0.22
CA ASP A 121 21.51 -10.43 0.93
C ASP A 121 22.09 -11.47 -0.03
N ARG A 122 21.40 -11.70 -1.15
CA ARG A 122 21.85 -12.65 -2.19
C ARG A 122 23.17 -12.23 -2.83
N TYR A 123 23.35 -10.94 -3.09
CA TYR A 123 24.60 -10.40 -3.62
C TYR A 123 25.79 -10.62 -2.65
N VAL A 124 25.62 -10.31 -1.36
CA VAL A 124 26.69 -10.47 -0.36
C VAL A 124 27.00 -11.95 -0.13
N ALA A 125 25.99 -12.82 -0.13
CA ALA A 125 26.18 -14.27 -0.02
C ALA A 125 27.06 -14.84 -1.15
N ILE A 126 26.86 -14.35 -2.39
CA ILE A 126 27.61 -14.82 -3.58
C ILE A 126 29.00 -14.18 -3.65
N CYS A 127 29.07 -12.85 -3.50
CA CYS A 127 30.31 -12.09 -3.75
C CYS A 127 31.26 -12.09 -2.54
N ARG A 128 30.77 -12.31 -1.32
CA ARG A 128 31.56 -12.20 -0.07
C ARG A 128 31.20 -13.30 0.95
N PRO A 129 31.28 -14.60 0.60
CA PRO A 129 30.82 -15.69 1.46
C PRO A 129 31.52 -15.74 2.83
N LEU A 130 32.84 -15.46 2.90
CA LEU A 130 33.58 -15.47 4.17
C LEU A 130 33.16 -14.37 5.16
N HIS A 131 32.61 -13.25 4.66
CA HIS A 131 32.17 -12.13 5.51
C HIS A 131 30.64 -12.11 5.69
N TYR A 132 29.91 -13.03 5.06
CA TYR A 132 28.45 -13.04 5.04
C TYR A 132 27.86 -13.08 6.45
N THR A 133 28.37 -13.94 7.33
CA THR A 133 27.87 -14.08 8.71
C THR A 133 28.16 -12.85 9.59
N LEU A 134 29.20 -12.07 9.26
CA LEU A 134 29.52 -10.82 9.94
C LEU A 134 28.65 -9.66 9.45
N ILE A 135 28.34 -9.63 8.15
CA ILE A 135 27.54 -8.57 7.52
C ILE A 135 26.04 -8.80 7.75
N MET A 136 25.58 -10.06 7.68
CA MET A 136 24.17 -10.44 7.71
C MET A 136 23.83 -11.30 8.93
N ASN A 137 24.08 -10.74 10.11
CA ASN A 137 23.67 -11.34 11.38
C ASN A 137 22.21 -10.96 11.73
N GLN A 138 21.55 -11.77 12.56
CA GLN A 138 20.16 -11.60 12.97
C GLN A 138 19.88 -10.23 13.61
N HIS A 139 20.80 -9.69 14.41
CA HIS A 139 20.69 -8.34 14.96
C HIS A 139 20.67 -7.25 13.89
N ILE A 140 21.52 -7.36 12.87
CA ILE A 140 21.57 -6.42 11.75
C ILE A 140 20.28 -6.55 10.92
N CYS A 141 19.79 -7.77 10.68
CA CYS A 141 18.53 -7.99 9.98
C CYS A 141 17.35 -7.32 10.70
N ILE A 142 17.26 -7.47 12.03
CA ILE A 142 16.22 -6.81 12.85
C ILE A 142 16.34 -5.29 12.77
N LEU A 143 17.56 -4.76 12.83
CA LEU A 143 17.81 -3.32 12.70
C LEU A 143 17.38 -2.81 11.32
N LEU A 144 17.79 -3.49 10.25
CA LEU A 144 17.43 -3.12 8.87
C LEU A 144 15.91 -3.12 8.68
N VAL A 145 15.23 -4.20 9.06
CA VAL A 145 13.76 -4.30 8.98
C VAL A 145 13.10 -3.17 9.76
N SER A 146 13.57 -2.87 10.98
CA SER A 146 13.05 -1.76 11.78
C SER A 146 13.20 -0.42 11.06
N ILE A 147 14.36 -0.16 10.44
CA ILE A 147 14.60 1.06 9.67
C ILE A 147 13.65 1.12 8.47
N MET A 148 13.45 0.00 7.74
CA MET A 148 12.56 -0.02 6.57
C MET A 148 11.10 0.28 6.96
N TRP A 149 10.61 -0.30 8.06
CA TRP A 149 9.28 0.01 8.58
C TRP A 149 9.15 1.48 8.98
N ILE A 150 10.13 2.03 9.69
CA ILE A 150 10.12 3.44 10.08
C ILE A 150 10.12 4.31 8.81
N SER A 151 10.98 4.04 7.83
CA SER A 151 11.02 4.82 6.59
C SER A 151 9.70 4.74 5.82
N GLY A 152 9.11 3.55 5.69
CA GLY A 152 7.82 3.36 5.02
C GLY A 152 6.68 4.11 5.71
N ILE A 153 6.66 4.10 7.04
CA ILE A 153 5.68 4.88 7.82
C ILE A 153 5.91 6.37 7.61
N THR A 154 7.15 6.86 7.70
CA THR A 154 7.44 8.28 7.49
C THR A 154 7.05 8.76 6.10
N TYR A 155 7.30 7.93 5.08
CA TYR A 155 6.92 8.21 3.70
C TYR A 155 5.39 8.28 3.56
N GLY A 156 4.67 7.28 4.07
CA GLY A 156 3.20 7.29 4.03
C GLY A 156 2.57 8.47 4.79
N VAL A 157 3.12 8.85 5.96
CA VAL A 157 2.65 10.05 6.69
C VAL A 157 2.89 11.31 5.87
N PHE A 158 4.07 11.45 5.28
CA PHE A 158 4.42 12.61 4.45
C PHE A 158 3.49 12.72 3.24
N GLU A 159 3.32 11.62 2.52
CA GLU A 159 2.49 11.53 1.32
C GLU A 159 1.02 11.82 1.61
N VAL A 160 0.46 11.25 2.69
CA VAL A 160 -0.91 11.54 3.12
C VAL A 160 -1.05 12.98 3.56
N THR A 161 -0.10 13.52 4.32
CA THR A 161 -0.15 14.93 4.77
C THR A 161 -0.14 15.89 3.59
N LEU A 162 0.74 15.67 2.60
CA LEU A 162 0.74 16.44 1.36
C LEU A 162 -0.59 16.34 0.63
N THR A 163 -1.14 15.13 0.57
CA THR A 163 -2.40 14.84 -0.11
C THR A 163 -3.60 15.52 0.57
N LEU A 164 -3.65 15.55 1.90
CA LEU A 164 -4.70 16.22 2.68
C LEU A 164 -4.58 17.75 2.70
N GLN A 165 -3.37 18.28 2.48
CA GLN A 165 -3.12 19.73 2.42
C GLN A 165 -3.45 20.36 1.06
N LEU A 166 -3.68 19.57 0.02
CA LEU A 166 -4.12 20.05 -1.29
C LEU A 166 -5.57 20.55 -1.22
N PRO A 167 -5.88 21.78 -1.67
CA PRO A 167 -7.24 22.32 -1.65
C PRO A 167 -8.13 21.55 -2.64
N LEU A 168 -8.97 20.68 -2.11
CA LEU A 168 -9.99 19.96 -2.88
C LEU A 168 -11.09 20.92 -3.33
N CYS A 169 -11.18 21.18 -4.63
CA CYS A 169 -12.19 22.07 -5.18
C CYS A 169 -13.48 21.30 -5.48
N GLY A 170 -14.22 20.92 -4.44
CA GLY A 170 -15.67 20.64 -4.48
C GLY A 170 -16.22 19.61 -5.50
N ILE A 171 -15.39 18.82 -6.19
CA ILE A 171 -15.86 17.77 -7.10
C ILE A 171 -15.82 16.44 -6.36
N ASN A 172 -16.96 16.04 -5.78
CA ASN A 172 -17.16 14.81 -5.00
C ASN A 172 -17.21 13.52 -5.85
N LYS A 173 -16.45 13.45 -6.95
CA LYS A 173 -16.46 12.32 -7.90
C LYS A 173 -15.04 11.79 -8.08
N LEU A 174 -14.78 10.58 -7.59
CA LEU A 174 -13.53 9.83 -7.85
C LEU A 174 -13.81 8.76 -8.91
N ASP A 175 -13.23 8.91 -10.10
CA ASP A 175 -13.41 7.97 -11.22
C ASP A 175 -12.57 6.68 -11.11
N HIS A 176 -11.73 6.53 -10.07
CA HIS A 176 -10.88 5.35 -9.90
C HIS A 176 -11.14 4.61 -8.57
N LEU A 177 -10.96 3.29 -8.63
CA LEU A 177 -11.15 2.28 -7.56
C LEU A 177 -10.31 2.51 -6.29
N PHE A 178 -9.31 3.37 -6.38
CA PHE A 178 -8.35 3.67 -5.33
C PHE A 178 -8.30 5.18 -5.10
N CYS A 179 -7.98 5.57 -3.87
CA CYS A 179 -7.56 6.93 -3.55
C CYS A 179 -6.17 7.17 -4.17
N GLU A 180 -6.08 7.27 -5.49
CA GLU A 180 -4.82 7.50 -6.20
C GLU A 180 -4.52 9.01 -6.23
N ILE A 181 -3.31 9.36 -5.78
CA ILE A 181 -2.71 10.70 -5.82
C ILE A 181 -2.97 11.49 -7.11
N PRO A 182 -2.78 10.93 -8.33
CA PRO A 182 -3.03 11.67 -9.55
C PRO A 182 -4.50 12.09 -9.74
N VAL A 183 -5.45 11.37 -9.13
CA VAL A 183 -6.89 11.70 -9.21
C VAL A 183 -7.22 12.84 -8.26
N LEU A 184 -6.68 12.83 -7.04
CA LEU A 184 -6.89 13.90 -6.07
C LEU A 184 -6.29 15.23 -6.56
N ILE A 185 -5.12 15.14 -7.17
CA ILE A 185 -4.41 16.24 -7.78
C ILE A 185 -5.15 16.81 -9.00
N LYS A 186 -5.75 15.97 -9.85
CA LYS A 186 -6.56 16.42 -11.01
C LYS A 186 -7.84 17.14 -10.58
N THR A 187 -8.31 16.89 -9.35
CA THR A 187 -9.47 17.55 -8.73
C THR A 187 -9.12 18.72 -7.80
N ALA A 188 -7.83 18.94 -7.51
CA ALA A 188 -7.39 20.05 -6.67
C ALA A 188 -7.48 21.38 -7.44
N CYS A 189 -7.92 22.45 -6.77
CA CYS A 189 -7.94 23.78 -7.36
C CYS A 189 -6.51 24.35 -7.40
N GLY A 190 -5.77 24.02 -8.44
CA GLY A 190 -4.48 24.60 -8.75
C GLY A 190 -4.27 24.57 -10.25
N GLU A 191 -4.01 25.72 -10.85
CA GLU A 191 -3.69 25.83 -12.27
C GLU A 191 -2.63 24.79 -12.68
N LYS A 192 -2.87 24.16 -13.83
CA LYS A 192 -2.13 23.02 -14.39
C LYS A 192 -0.60 23.12 -14.37
N GLU A 193 -0.03 24.32 -14.22
CA GLU A 193 1.42 24.55 -14.27
C GLU A 193 2.16 24.36 -12.93
N ALA A 194 1.52 24.59 -11.78
CA ALA A 194 2.17 24.36 -10.48
C ALA A 194 2.32 22.86 -10.13
N ASN A 195 1.63 22.02 -10.89
CA ASN A 195 1.34 20.65 -10.54
C ASN A 195 2.15 19.62 -11.35
N GLU A 196 2.74 20.04 -12.48
CA GLU A 196 3.75 19.25 -13.19
C GLU A 196 5.07 19.16 -12.42
N PHE A 197 5.38 20.15 -11.58
CA PHE A 197 6.62 20.18 -10.82
C PHE A 197 6.66 19.11 -9.71
N THR A 198 5.52 18.79 -9.10
CA THR A 198 5.43 17.80 -8.01
C THR A 198 5.44 16.35 -8.51
N LEU A 199 5.14 16.12 -9.80
CA LEU A 199 5.27 14.81 -10.46
C LEU A 199 6.72 14.47 -10.86
N SER A 200 7.63 15.43 -10.72
CA SER A 200 9.03 15.32 -11.15
C SER A 200 10.03 15.17 -9.99
N LEU A 201 9.54 15.00 -8.76
CA LEU A 201 10.32 14.83 -7.54
C LEU A 201 9.89 13.56 -6.80
#